data_AF-A0A4Y2RMB0-F1
#
_entry.id   AF-A0A4Y2RMB0-F1
#
_cell.length_a   1.000
_cell.length_b   1.000
_cell.length_c   1.000
_cell.angle_alpha   90.00
_cell.angle_beta   90.00
_cell.angle_gamma   90.00
#
_symmetry.space_group_name_H-M   'P 1'
#
loop_
_entity.id
_entity.type
_entity.pdbx_description
1 polymer ?
#
loop_
_entity_poly.entity_id
_entity_poly.type
_entity_poly.pdbx_seq_one_letter_code
_entity_poly.pdbx_strand_id
1 'polypeptide(L)'
;MVARPPWLKQTPDHWPNRHRPILHSELCSVKLEHRSSVNVAVTQQRECLVDINRFSSLKTLLKVTAWVFRFVNNVRNINKSMNLYFTADEIQNAEYFWIKCVQAEFYSAEISDLRSNKQLQNNSEIQSVVPFFG
;
A
#
# COMPACT_ATOMS: atom_id res chain seq x y z
N MET A 1 3.49 -16.79 33.48
CA MET A 1 2.15 -17.44 33.39
C MET A 1 1.09 -16.35 33.47
N VAL A 2 0.34 -16.10 32.39
CA VAL A 2 -0.77 -15.12 32.40
C VAL A 2 -1.99 -15.82 32.98
N ALA A 3 -2.44 -15.37 34.16
CA ALA A 3 -3.59 -15.96 34.83
C ALA A 3 -4.89 -15.71 34.04
N ARG A 4 -5.72 -16.74 33.93
CA ARG A 4 -7.04 -16.64 33.30
C ARG A 4 -7.93 -15.71 34.15
N PRO A 5 -8.65 -14.75 33.54
CA PRO A 5 -9.49 -13.86 34.31
C PRO A 5 -10.63 -14.63 35.00
N PRO A 6 -10.88 -14.38 36.30
CA PRO A 6 -11.86 -15.14 37.08
C PRO A 6 -13.30 -14.93 36.60
N TRP A 7 -13.59 -13.85 35.87
CA TRP A 7 -14.92 -13.58 35.31
C TRP A 7 -15.33 -14.56 34.21
N LEU A 8 -14.39 -15.23 33.54
CA LEU A 8 -14.71 -16.16 32.46
C LEU A 8 -15.45 -17.42 32.95
N LYS A 9 -15.33 -17.76 34.24
CA LYS A 9 -16.01 -18.91 34.85
C LYS A 9 -17.38 -18.56 35.46
N GLN A 10 -17.76 -17.29 35.44
CA GLN A 10 -18.97 -16.78 36.09
C GLN A 10 -20.10 -16.57 35.08
N THR A 11 -21.31 -16.31 35.57
CA THR A 11 -22.47 -16.07 34.70
C THR A 11 -22.22 -14.83 33.83
N PRO A 12 -22.85 -14.76 32.63
CA PRO A 12 -22.67 -13.64 31.68
C PRO A 12 -22.92 -12.25 32.28
N ASP A 13 -23.68 -12.15 33.37
CA ASP A 13 -23.95 -10.90 34.08
C ASP A 13 -22.70 -10.23 34.66
N HIS A 14 -21.65 -11.01 34.92
CA HIS A 14 -20.40 -10.53 35.53
C HIS A 14 -19.33 -10.22 34.48
N TRP A 15 -19.70 -10.32 33.21
CA TRP A 15 -18.82 -9.91 32.13
C TRP A 15 -18.74 -8.38 32.09
N PRO A 16 -17.59 -7.80 31.73
CA PRO A 16 -17.50 -6.36 31.54
C PRO A 16 -18.50 -5.93 30.47
N ASN A 17 -19.57 -5.28 30.91
CA ASN A 17 -20.72 -4.89 30.11
C ASN A 17 -20.28 -4.04 28.90
N ARG A 18 -20.43 -4.60 27.69
CA ARG A 18 -20.13 -3.92 26.41
C ARG A 18 -21.28 -3.05 25.90
N HIS A 19 -22.40 -2.98 26.63
CA HIS A 19 -23.59 -2.27 26.19
C HIS A 19 -23.67 -0.89 26.87
N ARG A 20 -23.05 0.11 26.25
CA ARG A 20 -23.46 1.50 26.44
C ARG A 20 -24.50 1.80 25.35
N PRO A 21 -25.79 1.97 25.66
CA PRO A 21 -26.76 2.42 24.67
C PRO A 21 -26.41 3.87 24.31
N ILE A 22 -26.13 4.11 23.03
CA ILE A 22 -26.06 5.47 22.49
C ILE A 22 -27.51 5.90 22.26
N LEU A 23 -28.03 6.79 23.11
CA LEU A 23 -29.26 7.53 22.83
C LEU A 23 -28.98 9.03 22.95
N HIS A 24 -29.27 9.72 21.85
CA HIS A 24 -29.28 11.16 21.65
C HIS A 24 -30.17 11.87 22.69
N SER A 25 -29.65 12.90 23.37
CA SER A 25 -30.23 14.26 23.42
C SER A 25 -29.49 15.13 24.45
N GLU A 26 -28.78 16.13 23.94
CA GLU A 26 -28.53 17.46 24.53
C GLU A 26 -28.23 17.58 26.03
N LEU A 27 -26.95 17.73 26.38
CA LEU A 27 -26.49 18.96 27.01
C LEU A 27 -24.98 19.13 26.86
N CYS A 28 -24.61 20.34 26.45
CA CYS A 28 -23.28 20.91 26.31
C CYS A 28 -22.22 20.38 27.29
N SER A 29 -21.17 19.77 26.74
CA SER A 29 -19.82 20.26 26.98
C SER A 29 -18.97 19.85 25.79
N VAL A 30 -18.67 20.82 24.92
CA VAL A 30 -17.57 20.72 23.97
C VAL A 30 -16.31 20.58 24.83
N LYS A 31 -15.97 19.36 25.23
CA LYS A 31 -14.62 19.06 25.65
C LYS A 31 -13.84 19.09 24.35
N LEU A 32 -13.26 20.27 24.08
CA LEU A 32 -12.20 20.44 23.10
C LEU A 32 -11.18 19.34 23.39
N GLU A 33 -11.31 18.20 22.73
CA GLU A 33 -10.21 17.27 22.59
C GLU A 33 -9.16 18.08 21.85
N HIS A 34 -8.19 18.58 22.62
CA HIS A 34 -6.98 19.16 22.10
C HIS A 34 -6.28 18.01 21.36
N ARG A 35 -6.67 17.80 20.10
CA ARG A 35 -5.93 16.98 19.16
C ARG A 35 -4.62 17.72 19.00
N SER A 36 -3.64 17.39 19.84
CA SER A 36 -2.25 17.72 19.59
C SER A 36 -1.95 17.13 18.22
N SER A 37 -2.02 17.96 17.19
CA SER A 37 -1.59 17.60 15.84
C SER A 37 -0.08 17.46 15.92
N VAL A 38 0.37 16.22 16.19
CA VAL A 38 1.77 15.88 16.04
C VAL A 38 2.03 15.90 14.54
N ASN A 39 2.64 16.99 14.07
CA ASN A 39 3.17 17.05 12.72
C ASN A 39 4.37 16.09 12.67
N VAL A 40 4.12 14.83 12.35
CA VAL A 40 5.18 13.89 12.03
C VAL A 40 5.74 14.33 10.69
N ALA A 41 6.95 14.90 10.71
CA ALA A 41 7.74 15.07 9.50
C ALA A 41 8.08 13.66 9.00
N VAL A 42 7.24 13.11 8.12
CA VAL A 42 7.55 11.88 7.41
C VAL A 42 8.65 12.25 6.41
N THR A 43 9.90 12.03 6.79
CA THR A 43 10.98 11.85 5.81
C THR A 43 10.54 10.70 4.94
N GLN A 44 10.11 11.03 3.73
CA GLN A 44 9.47 10.13 2.78
C GLN A 44 10.56 9.21 2.17
N GLN A 45 11.23 8.43 3.01
CA GLN A 45 11.95 7.26 2.54
C GLN A 45 10.87 6.30 2.11
N ARG A 46 10.53 6.36 0.82
CA ARG A 46 9.60 5.41 0.19
C ARG A 46 10.30 4.07 0.13
N GLU A 47 10.36 3.39 1.26
CA GLU A 47 10.69 1.97 1.26
C GLU A 47 9.65 1.30 0.36
N CYS A 48 10.13 0.63 -0.69
CA CYS A 48 9.23 -0.08 -1.58
C CYS A 48 8.51 -1.14 -0.74
N LEU A 49 7.16 -1.13 -0.76
CA LEU A 49 6.34 -2.08 0.00
C LEU A 49 6.67 -3.55 -0.33
N VAL A 50 7.29 -3.78 -1.48
CA VAL A 50 7.78 -5.08 -1.92
C VAL A 50 9.28 -4.93 -2.20
N ASP A 51 10.12 -5.70 -1.53
CA ASP A 51 11.55 -5.75 -1.84
C ASP A 51 11.79 -6.80 -2.93
N ILE A 52 12.25 -6.35 -4.10
CA ILE A 52 12.50 -7.19 -5.28
C ILE A 52 13.55 -8.27 -4.99
N ASN A 53 14.55 -7.97 -4.17
CA ASN A 53 15.69 -8.86 -3.93
C ASN A 53 15.33 -10.08 -3.09
N ARG A 54 14.15 -10.08 -2.47
CA ARG A 54 13.64 -11.20 -1.66
C ARG A 54 12.95 -12.28 -2.48
N PHE A 55 12.76 -12.07 -3.77
CA PHE A 55 12.06 -13.00 -4.65
C PHE A 55 13.05 -13.71 -5.58
N SER A 56 13.06 -15.04 -5.52
CA SER A 56 13.84 -15.88 -6.44
C SER A 56 13.13 -16.19 -7.76
N SER A 57 11.91 -15.67 -7.95
CA SER A 57 11.07 -15.94 -9.11
C SER A 57 10.26 -14.71 -9.50
N LEU A 58 10.47 -14.24 -10.74
CA LEU A 58 9.69 -13.14 -11.34
C LEU A 58 8.19 -13.43 -11.26
N LYS A 59 7.76 -14.65 -11.60
CA LYS A 59 6.35 -15.05 -11.53
C LYS A 59 5.76 -14.85 -10.13
N THR A 60 6.54 -15.14 -9.08
CA THR A 60 6.08 -14.97 -7.70
C THR A 60 6.01 -13.50 -7.32
N LEU A 61 7.02 -12.70 -7.71
CA LEU A 61 7.04 -11.26 -7.53
C LEU A 61 5.82 -10.60 -8.17
N LEU A 62 5.52 -10.93 -9.44
CA LEU A 62 4.37 -10.38 -10.16
C LEU A 62 3.05 -10.73 -9.49
N LYS A 63 2.88 -11.98 -9.04
CA LYS A 63 1.66 -12.41 -8.33
C LYS A 63 1.47 -11.69 -7.00
N VAL A 64 2.53 -11.55 -6.20
CA VAL A 64 2.45 -10.83 -4.92
C VAL A 64 2.11 -9.37 -5.16
N THR A 65 2.76 -8.73 -6.14
CA THR A 65 2.49 -7.34 -6.51
C THR A 65 1.05 -7.15 -6.99
N ALA A 66 0.53 -8.06 -7.83
CA ALA A 66 -0.86 -8.05 -8.28
C ALA A 66 -1.86 -8.21 -7.12
N TRP A 67 -1.56 -9.06 -6.13
CA TRP A 67 -2.36 -9.15 -4.91
C TRP A 67 -2.39 -7.84 -4.13
N VAL A 68 -1.24 -7.18 -3.98
CA VAL A 68 -1.15 -5.86 -3.30
C VAL A 68 -2.00 -4.83 -4.05
N PHE A 69 -1.91 -4.76 -5.38
CA PHE A 69 -2.72 -3.85 -6.18
C PHE A 69 -4.21 -4.13 -6.05
N ARG A 70 -4.62 -5.40 -6.09
CA ARG A 70 -6.01 -5.80 -5.87
C ARG A 70 -6.50 -5.41 -4.49
N PHE A 71 -5.69 -5.63 -3.45
CA PHE A 71 -6.00 -5.22 -2.09
C PHE A 71 -6.23 -3.71 -2.00
N VAL A 72 -5.30 -2.91 -2.50
CA VAL A 72 -5.41 -1.44 -2.53
C VAL A 72 -6.65 -1.00 -3.30
N ASN A 73 -6.92 -1.60 -4.46
CA ASN A 73 -8.10 -1.29 -5.26
C ASN A 73 -9.41 -1.63 -4.52
N ASN A 74 -9.47 -2.79 -3.88
CA ASN A 74 -10.62 -3.25 -3.10
C ASN A 74 -10.89 -2.40 -1.85
N VAL A 75 -9.84 -1.80 -1.26
CA VAL A 75 -10.00 -0.86 -0.14
C VAL A 75 -10.50 0.49 -0.62
N ARG A 76 -10.11 0.92 -1.84
CA ARG A 76 -10.50 2.22 -2.41
C ARG A 76 -11.87 2.22 -3.08
N ASN A 77 -12.32 1.08 -3.62
CA ASN A 77 -13.53 0.96 -4.41
C ASN A 77 -14.55 0.00 -3.78
N ILE A 78 -15.85 0.25 -4.01
CA ILE A 78 -16.95 -0.63 -3.53
C ILE A 78 -16.96 -1.96 -4.30
N ASN A 79 -16.46 -1.98 -5.54
CA ASN A 79 -16.39 -3.16 -6.40
C ASN A 79 -15.21 -4.05 -6.00
N LYS A 80 -15.46 -4.97 -5.06
CA LYS A 80 -14.46 -5.91 -4.54
C LYS A 80 -14.22 -7.03 -5.54
N SER A 81 -12.98 -7.17 -6.03
CA SER A 81 -12.54 -8.36 -6.73
C SER A 81 -12.08 -9.41 -5.71
N MET A 82 -12.82 -10.51 -5.60
CA MET A 82 -12.49 -11.68 -4.75
C MET A 82 -12.09 -12.92 -5.57
N ASN A 83 -11.79 -12.75 -6.85
CA ASN A 83 -11.43 -13.87 -7.73
C ASN A 83 -10.13 -14.53 -7.27
N LEU A 84 -10.05 -15.86 -7.31
CA LEU A 84 -8.81 -16.57 -6.92
C LEU A 84 -7.69 -16.38 -7.95
N TYR A 85 -8.06 -16.22 -9.22
CA TYR A 85 -7.14 -16.07 -10.34
C TYR A 85 -6.90 -14.61 -10.70
N PHE A 86 -5.75 -14.34 -11.30
CA PHE A 86 -5.41 -13.04 -11.86
C PHE A 86 -5.87 -12.96 -13.31
N THR A 87 -6.36 -11.79 -13.69
CA THR A 87 -6.51 -11.41 -15.09
C THR A 87 -5.14 -11.16 -15.72
N ALA A 88 -5.06 -11.21 -17.06
CA ALA A 88 -3.84 -10.86 -17.79
C ALA A 88 -3.40 -9.42 -17.45
N ASP A 89 -4.37 -8.49 -17.38
CA ASP A 89 -4.12 -7.09 -17.07
C ASP A 89 -3.51 -6.89 -15.69
N GLU A 90 -3.94 -7.64 -14.67
CA GLU A 90 -3.36 -7.52 -13.31
C GLU A 90 -1.89 -7.94 -13.28
N ILE A 91 -1.53 -8.99 -14.01
CA ILE A 91 -0.14 -9.45 -14.11
C ILE A 91 0.68 -8.45 -14.94
N GLN A 92 0.15 -7.96 -16.07
CA GLN A 92 0.81 -6.98 -16.90
C GLN A 92 1.04 -5.64 -16.17
N ASN A 93 0.07 -5.19 -15.39
CA ASN A 93 0.21 -3.98 -14.56
C ASN A 93 1.30 -4.15 -13.49
N ALA A 94 1.38 -5.33 -12.86
CA ALA A 94 2.45 -5.64 -11.92
C ALA A 94 3.83 -5.64 -12.60
N GLU A 95 3.93 -6.18 -13.81
CA GLU A 95 5.18 -6.20 -14.58
C GLU A 95 5.62 -4.79 -14.97
N TYR A 96 4.69 -4.00 -15.50
CA TYR A 96 4.95 -2.62 -15.88
C TYR A 96 5.39 -1.75 -14.70
N PHE A 97 4.82 -1.99 -13.52
CA PHE A 97 5.27 -1.33 -12.29
C PHE A 97 6.75 -1.62 -12.01
N TRP A 98 7.18 -2.87 -12.13
CA TRP A 98 8.58 -3.25 -11.87
C TRP A 98 9.53 -2.71 -12.92
N ILE A 99 9.15 -2.75 -14.21
CA ILE A 99 9.93 -2.12 -15.29
C ILE A 99 10.17 -0.65 -14.97
N LYS A 100 9.11 0.08 -14.59
CA LYS A 100 9.21 1.49 -14.20
C LYS A 100 10.09 1.72 -12.98
N CYS A 101 10.02 0.85 -11.97
CA CYS A 101 10.84 0.96 -10.77
C CYS A 101 12.32 0.80 -11.11
N VAL A 102 12.69 -0.26 -11.83
CA VAL A 102 14.07 -0.52 -12.24
C VAL A 102 14.57 0.59 -13.17
N GLN A 103 13.77 1.02 -14.14
CA GLN A 103 14.15 2.14 -15.01
C GLN A 103 14.39 3.43 -14.22
N ALA A 104 13.53 3.74 -13.25
CA ALA A 104 13.72 4.91 -12.40
C ALA A 104 14.96 4.81 -11.50
N GLU A 105 15.37 3.62 -11.10
CA GLU A 105 16.55 3.38 -10.27
C GLU A 105 17.85 3.53 -11.06
N PHE A 106 17.96 2.87 -12.21
CA PHE A 106 19.21 2.80 -12.98
C PHE A 106 19.36 3.91 -14.03
N TYR A 107 18.24 4.47 -14.51
CA TYR A 107 18.22 5.41 -15.64
C TYR A 107 17.55 6.75 -15.28
N SER A 108 17.65 7.16 -14.01
CA SER A 108 17.01 8.37 -13.51
C SER A 108 17.44 9.65 -14.26
N ALA A 109 18.71 9.75 -14.63
CA ALA A 109 19.27 10.90 -15.35
C ALA A 109 18.70 10.98 -16.77
N GLU A 110 18.73 9.88 -17.50
CA GLU A 110 18.25 9.80 -18.87
C GLU A 110 16.72 9.96 -18.94
N ILE A 111 15.98 9.41 -17.98
CA ILE A 111 14.53 9.66 -17.86
C ILE A 111 14.26 11.15 -17.61
N SER A 112 15.10 11.81 -16.82
CA SER A 112 14.95 13.25 -16.56
C SER A 112 15.25 14.08 -17.81
N ASP A 113 16.30 13.71 -18.56
CA ASP A 113 16.65 14.36 -19.83
C ASP A 113 15.53 14.19 -20.86
N LEU A 114 15.01 12.97 -21.02
CA LEU A 114 13.88 12.68 -21.90
C LEU A 114 12.62 13.47 -21.52
N ARG A 115 12.27 13.52 -20.23
CA ARG A 115 11.12 14.32 -19.75
C ARG A 115 11.29 15.81 -20.02
N SER A 116 12.54 16.29 -20.12
CA SER A 116 12.86 17.69 -20.41
C SER A 116 13.05 17.99 -21.91
N ASN A 117 12.68 17.07 -22.81
CA ASN A 117 12.87 17.15 -24.26
C ASN A 117 14.35 17.36 -24.69
N LYS A 118 15.30 16.95 -23.85
CA LYS A 118 16.73 16.98 -24.21
C LYS A 118 17.08 15.69 -24.97
N GLN A 119 18.01 15.80 -25.92
CA GLN A 119 18.56 14.64 -26.59
C GLN A 119 19.33 13.77 -25.60
N LEU A 120 19.03 12.47 -25.60
CA LEU A 120 19.84 11.47 -24.92
C LEU A 120 21.26 11.47 -25.47
N GLN A 121 22.24 11.23 -24.60
CA GLN A 121 23.62 11.01 -25.03
C GLN A 121 23.65 9.80 -25.99
N ASN A 122 24.40 9.89 -27.09
CA ASN A 122 24.43 8.88 -28.16
C ASN A 122 24.88 7.47 -27.72
N ASN A 123 25.39 7.31 -26.49
CA ASN A 123 25.79 6.03 -25.90
C ASN A 123 24.82 5.53 -24.80
N SER A 124 23.61 6.07 -24.72
CA SER A 124 22.66 5.68 -23.67
C SER A 124 22.08 4.29 -23.95
N GLU A 125 22.32 3.32 -23.06
CA GLU A 125 21.86 1.93 -23.21
C GLU A 125 20.33 1.79 -23.37
N ILE A 126 19.58 2.78 -22.86
CA ILE A 126 18.11 2.85 -22.86
C ILE A 126 17.52 3.04 -24.27
N GLN A 127 18.30 3.51 -25.24
CA GLN A 127 17.85 3.52 -26.64
C GLN A 127 17.49 2.12 -27.13
N SER A 128 18.20 1.08 -26.63
CA SER A 128 17.94 -0.32 -27.00
C SER A 128 16.77 -0.95 -26.24
N VAL A 129 16.39 -0.40 -25.08
CA VAL A 129 15.42 -1.02 -24.17
C VAL A 129 13.99 -0.56 -24.44
N VAL A 130 13.77 0.26 -25.48
CA VAL A 130 12.50 0.91 -25.85
C VAL A 130 11.89 1.63 -24.65
N PRO A 131 12.10 2.95 -24.50
CA PRO A 131 11.61 3.64 -23.33
C PRO A 131 10.07 3.58 -23.31
N PHE A 132 9.53 2.76 -22.39
CA PHE A 132 8.10 2.59 -22.18
C PHE A 132 7.53 3.81 -21.47
N PHE A 133 7.34 4.88 -22.24
CA PHE A 133 6.42 5.94 -21.90
C PHE A 133 5.00 5.43 -22.17
N GLY A 134 4.12 5.57 -21.19
CA GLY A 134 2.72 5.13 -21.27
C GLY A 134 1.90 5.94 -22.26
#